data_AF-A0A2E6MSQ1-F1
#
_entry.id   AF-A0A2E6MSQ1-F1
#
_cell.length_a   1.000
_cell.length_b   1.000
_cell.length_c   1.000
_cell.angle_alpha   90.00
_cell.angle_beta   90.00
_cell.angle_gamma   90.00
#
_symmetry.space_group_name_H-M   'P 1'
#
loop_
_entity.id
_entity.type
_entity.pdbx_description
1 polymer ?
#
loop_
_entity_poly.entity_id
_entity_poly.type
_entity_poly.pdbx_seq_one_letter_code
_entity_poly.pdbx_strand_id
1 'polypeptide(L)'
;MLFFDTTTFRRDILAFIILFLALTNRSEVEPSLFLLAATSLGFLFGELVNVYLFFNYSNDYMNYNSLKSFIVFPFLYAALIKKNSLIAIVLFFLTVLVLVNYGSRTLIGSFFLLLLIAYTINKFKLLQATLMLIVLASLLIAVNIYDLPTFDTDLSRYKVVVFFFNVLNFIGNLDFLGTLQTLDLVRFSENQLFFSRPFFEVIFGSGLGSGLVDTQGLLGFVGYYDTAYSAEELNSGVYFGLHDFWTDFGLRFGFLTVILLTYFVSIKQMLLGRPVCGVLFCILLLNAFFSTAGMIFTALIIKFYPTEMHST
;
A
#
# COMPACT_ATOMS: atom_id res chain seq x y z
N MET A 1 -29.31 8.29 0.55
CA MET A 1 -29.12 9.70 0.19
C MET A 1 -27.71 9.81 -0.36
N LEU A 2 -27.53 10.29 -1.60
CA LEU A 2 -26.20 10.38 -2.23
C LEU A 2 -25.53 11.67 -1.77
N PHE A 3 -24.43 11.55 -1.02
CA PHE A 3 -23.60 12.69 -0.64
C PHE A 3 -22.58 12.95 -1.73
N PHE A 4 -22.47 14.21 -2.16
CA PHE A 4 -21.65 14.61 -3.30
C PHE A 4 -20.64 15.68 -2.89
N ASP A 5 -19.37 15.46 -3.22
CA ASP A 5 -18.31 16.45 -3.07
C ASP A 5 -17.68 16.81 -4.43
N THR A 6 -17.57 18.11 -4.68
CA THR A 6 -17.04 18.65 -5.94
C THR A 6 -15.55 18.42 -6.09
N THR A 7 -14.79 18.42 -4.97
CA THR A 7 -13.34 18.20 -5.00
C THR A 7 -13.04 16.75 -5.38
N THR A 8 -13.75 15.81 -4.77
CA THR A 8 -13.73 14.38 -5.06
C THR A 8 -14.13 14.11 -6.49
N PHE A 9 -15.22 14.71 -6.97
CA PHE A 9 -15.65 14.58 -8.36
C PHE A 9 -14.56 14.98 -9.37
N ARG A 10 -13.88 16.11 -9.14
CA ARG A 10 -12.76 16.57 -10.00
C ARG A 10 -11.58 15.60 -9.94
N ARG A 11 -11.25 15.09 -8.75
CA ARG A 11 -10.22 14.06 -8.55
C ARG A 11 -10.55 12.80 -9.34
N ASP A 12 -11.80 12.35 -9.30
CA ASP A 12 -12.24 11.12 -9.97
C ASP A 12 -12.17 11.24 -11.50
N ILE A 13 -12.57 12.39 -12.06
CA ILE A 13 -12.38 12.67 -13.50
C ILE A 13 -10.91 12.62 -13.86
N LEU A 14 -10.05 13.26 -13.07
CA LEU A 14 -8.61 13.27 -13.31
C LEU A 14 -8.03 11.84 -13.24
N ALA A 15 -8.42 11.06 -12.24
CA ALA A 15 -8.03 9.66 -12.08
C ALA A 15 -8.41 8.83 -13.31
N PHE A 16 -9.64 9.00 -13.79
CA PHE A 16 -10.15 8.33 -14.98
C PHE A 16 -9.34 8.68 -16.24
N ILE A 17 -9.09 9.97 -16.48
CA ILE A 17 -8.30 10.45 -17.63
C ILE A 17 -6.88 9.87 -17.56
N ILE A 18 -6.24 9.94 -16.41
CA ILE A 18 -4.87 9.46 -16.21
C ILE A 18 -4.78 7.95 -16.46
N LEU A 19 -5.68 7.16 -15.85
CA LEU A 19 -5.72 5.72 -16.04
C LEU A 19 -5.99 5.36 -17.49
N PHE A 20 -6.95 6.02 -18.14
CA PHE A 20 -7.24 5.82 -19.55
C PHE A 20 -5.99 6.05 -20.41
N LEU A 21 -5.34 7.21 -20.26
CA LEU A 21 -4.13 7.54 -21.03
C LEU A 21 -2.98 6.56 -20.76
N ALA A 22 -2.79 6.12 -19.52
CA ALA A 22 -1.73 5.18 -19.17
C ALA A 22 -1.98 3.77 -19.72
N LEU A 23 -3.24 3.35 -19.80
CA LEU A 23 -3.62 2.06 -20.34
C LEU A 23 -3.61 2.02 -21.88
N THR A 24 -3.94 3.14 -22.55
CA THR A 24 -4.00 3.20 -24.02
C THR A 24 -2.69 3.60 -24.68
N ASN A 25 -1.88 4.44 -24.04
CA ASN A 25 -0.64 4.97 -24.63
C ASN A 25 0.60 4.50 -23.85
N ARG A 26 1.02 3.25 -24.08
CA ARG A 26 2.30 2.69 -23.61
C ARG A 26 3.46 3.40 -24.29
N SER A 27 4.50 3.75 -23.53
CA SER A 27 5.70 4.42 -24.04
C SER A 27 6.87 3.43 -24.16
N GLU A 28 7.70 3.59 -25.18
CA GLU A 28 8.95 2.82 -25.36
C GLU A 28 10.11 3.37 -24.51
N VAL A 29 9.93 4.53 -23.88
CA VAL A 29 10.98 5.17 -23.07
C VAL A 29 11.18 4.42 -21.75
N GLU A 30 12.36 3.82 -21.57
CA GLU A 30 12.77 3.23 -20.29
C GLU A 30 13.21 4.30 -19.28
N PRO A 31 12.76 4.23 -18.02
CA PRO A 31 13.23 5.16 -16.99
C PRO A 31 14.67 4.82 -16.57
N SER A 32 15.53 5.85 -16.49
CA SER A 32 16.93 5.72 -16.08
C SER A 32 17.07 5.19 -14.65
N LEU A 33 17.76 4.05 -14.47
CA LEU A 33 18.04 3.47 -13.15
C LEU A 33 18.76 4.45 -12.24
N PHE A 34 19.76 5.16 -12.77
CA PHE A 34 20.55 6.10 -11.99
C PHE A 34 19.68 7.24 -11.47
N LEU A 35 18.84 7.80 -12.35
CA LEU A 35 17.93 8.88 -11.95
C LEU A 35 16.92 8.39 -10.92
N LEU A 36 16.30 7.23 -11.16
CA LEU A 36 15.38 6.61 -10.21
C LEU A 36 16.06 6.37 -8.86
N ALA A 37 17.23 5.72 -8.84
CA ALA A 37 17.96 5.46 -7.61
C ALA A 37 18.35 6.77 -6.89
N ALA A 38 18.82 7.79 -7.62
CA ALA A 38 19.18 9.08 -7.06
C ALA A 38 17.97 9.82 -6.46
N THR A 39 16.85 9.90 -7.19
CA THR A 39 15.60 10.51 -6.68
C THR A 39 15.09 9.76 -5.45
N SER A 40 15.24 8.44 -5.45
CA SER A 40 14.80 7.58 -4.36
C SER A 40 15.65 7.72 -3.13
N LEU A 41 16.98 7.79 -3.30
CA LEU A 41 17.92 8.08 -2.22
C LEU A 41 17.69 9.49 -1.67
N GLY A 42 17.41 10.48 -2.53
CA GLY A 42 17.06 11.83 -2.09
C GLY A 42 15.76 11.86 -1.28
N PHE A 43 14.72 11.16 -1.75
CA PHE A 43 13.46 10.98 -1.02
C PHE A 43 13.68 10.28 0.33
N LEU A 44 14.44 9.19 0.32
CA LEU A 44 14.82 8.43 1.51
C LEU A 44 15.57 9.27 2.52
N PHE A 45 16.53 10.06 2.05
CA PHE A 45 17.28 10.97 2.89
C PHE A 45 16.35 12.02 3.51
N GLY A 46 15.42 12.58 2.74
CA GLY A 46 14.38 13.47 3.23
C GLY A 46 13.52 12.81 4.33
N GLU A 47 13.08 11.57 4.12
CA GLU A 47 12.32 10.82 5.13
C GLU A 47 13.17 10.48 6.36
N LEU A 48 14.47 10.17 6.22
CA LEU A 48 15.37 9.96 7.35
C LEU A 48 15.55 11.22 8.19
N VAL A 49 15.76 12.37 7.53
CA VAL A 49 15.80 13.67 8.18
C VAL A 49 14.46 13.95 8.87
N ASN A 50 13.35 13.61 8.21
CA ASN A 50 12.01 13.76 8.75
C ASN A 50 11.80 12.93 10.02
N VAL A 51 12.20 11.66 9.98
CA VAL A 51 12.18 10.75 11.13
C VAL A 51 13.07 11.26 12.25
N TYR A 52 14.27 11.72 11.94
CA TYR A 52 15.22 12.14 12.96
C TYR A 52 14.84 13.47 13.64
N LEU A 53 14.32 14.44 12.89
CA LEU A 53 14.08 15.80 13.38
C LEU A 53 12.63 16.06 13.82
N PHE A 54 11.65 15.41 13.19
CA PHE A 54 10.23 15.77 13.36
C PHE A 54 9.35 14.63 13.87
N PHE A 55 9.83 13.38 13.85
CA PHE A 55 9.03 12.24 14.29
C PHE A 55 9.07 12.10 15.82
N ASN A 56 7.91 12.25 16.45
CA ASN A 56 7.73 12.01 17.87
C ASN A 56 6.87 10.75 18.07
N TYR A 57 7.49 9.68 18.58
CA TYR A 57 6.82 8.42 18.91
C TYR A 57 5.70 8.56 19.96
N SER A 58 5.72 9.64 20.74
CA SER A 58 4.75 9.90 21.80
C SER A 58 3.38 10.36 21.30
N ASN A 59 3.34 10.98 20.10
CA ASN A 59 2.16 11.70 19.60
C ASN A 59 1.60 11.11 18.30
N ASP A 60 1.92 9.86 17.97
CA ASP A 60 1.46 9.19 16.75
C ASP A 60 1.67 10.03 15.47
N TYR A 61 2.84 9.86 14.83
CA TYR A 61 3.12 10.51 13.55
C TYR A 61 2.30 9.87 12.42
N MET A 62 1.03 10.26 12.31
CA MET A 62 0.11 9.85 11.25
C MET A 62 0.24 10.82 10.08
N ASN A 63 1.33 10.72 9.31
CA ASN A 63 1.43 11.41 8.02
C ASN A 63 1.26 10.37 6.91
N TYR A 64 0.01 10.12 6.50
CA TYR A 64 -0.41 9.18 5.45
C TYR A 64 -0.15 9.69 4.03
N ASN A 65 1.03 10.27 3.77
CA ASN A 65 1.35 10.68 2.42
C ASN A 65 1.61 9.46 1.52
N SER A 66 0.68 9.19 0.60
CA SER A 66 0.81 8.20 -0.50
C SER A 66 2.14 8.21 -1.25
N LEU A 67 2.87 9.33 -1.30
CA LEU A 67 4.19 9.43 -1.91
C LEU A 67 5.22 8.55 -1.20
N LYS A 68 4.98 8.15 0.05
CA LYS A 68 5.89 7.24 0.77
C LYS A 68 5.89 5.83 0.21
N SER A 69 4.84 5.42 -0.51
CA SER A 69 4.83 4.18 -1.30
C SER A 69 5.83 4.21 -2.47
N PHE A 70 6.35 5.40 -2.83
CA PHE A 70 7.44 5.55 -3.80
C PHE A 70 8.69 4.78 -3.38
N ILE A 71 8.94 4.58 -2.08
CA ILE A 71 10.17 3.95 -1.63
C ILE A 71 10.31 2.47 -2.04
N VAL A 72 9.18 1.80 -2.32
CA VAL A 72 9.19 0.38 -2.70
C VAL A 72 9.58 0.18 -4.17
N PHE A 73 9.20 1.12 -5.05
CA PHE A 73 9.46 1.03 -6.48
C PHE A 73 10.96 0.90 -6.85
N PRO A 74 11.88 1.70 -6.28
CA PRO A 74 13.31 1.68 -6.56
C PRO A 74 13.97 0.36 -6.17
N PHE A 75 13.61 -0.18 -5.00
CA PHE A 75 14.06 -1.50 -4.58
C PHE A 75 13.63 -2.55 -5.61
N LEU A 76 12.33 -2.59 -5.96
CA LEU A 76 11.81 -3.55 -6.92
C LEU A 76 12.45 -3.38 -8.30
N TYR A 77 12.67 -2.15 -8.75
CA TYR A 77 13.29 -1.84 -10.03
C TYR A 77 14.77 -2.29 -10.06
N ALA A 78 15.55 -1.99 -9.02
CA ALA A 78 16.95 -2.40 -8.93
C ALA A 78 17.13 -3.92 -8.79
N ALA A 79 16.32 -4.55 -7.92
CA ALA A 79 16.39 -5.97 -7.62
C ALA A 79 15.95 -6.83 -8.81
N LEU A 80 14.90 -6.41 -9.51
CA LEU A 80 14.16 -7.32 -10.39
C LEU A 80 14.25 -6.96 -11.87
N ILE A 81 14.46 -5.68 -12.23
CA ILE A 81 14.66 -5.28 -13.63
C ILE A 81 16.14 -5.25 -13.95
N LYS A 82 16.90 -4.40 -13.24
CA LYS A 82 18.32 -4.19 -13.54
C LYS A 82 19.21 -5.27 -12.91
N LYS A 83 18.64 -6.14 -12.08
CA LYS A 83 19.30 -7.28 -11.43
C LYS A 83 20.62 -6.89 -10.73
N ASN A 84 20.68 -5.67 -10.19
CA ASN A 84 21.87 -5.18 -9.47
C ASN A 84 21.72 -5.47 -7.98
N SER A 85 22.23 -6.63 -7.55
CA SER A 85 22.06 -7.14 -6.19
C SER A 85 22.60 -6.19 -5.10
N LEU A 86 23.70 -5.48 -5.35
CA LEU A 86 24.28 -4.57 -4.36
C LEU A 86 23.35 -3.38 -4.10
N ILE A 87 22.91 -2.71 -5.15
CA ILE A 87 21.97 -1.58 -5.04
C ILE A 87 20.64 -2.06 -4.47
N ALA A 88 20.17 -3.24 -4.88
CA ALA A 88 18.95 -3.84 -4.38
C ALA A 88 18.98 -4.10 -2.86
N ILE A 89 20.07 -4.63 -2.33
CA ILE A 89 20.22 -4.89 -0.89
C ILE A 89 20.20 -3.56 -0.10
N VAL A 90 20.94 -2.55 -0.57
CA VAL A 90 20.94 -1.23 0.07
C VAL A 90 19.52 -0.63 0.07
N LEU A 91 18.86 -0.62 -1.09
CA LEU A 91 17.50 -0.10 -1.21
C LEU A 91 16.49 -0.90 -0.40
N PHE A 92 16.69 -2.22 -0.23
CA PHE A 92 15.82 -3.06 0.60
C PHE A 92 15.82 -2.60 2.07
N PHE A 93 17.00 -2.48 2.68
CA PHE A 93 17.10 -2.07 4.09
C PHE A 93 16.55 -0.65 4.30
N LEU A 94 16.82 0.25 3.35
CA LEU A 94 16.29 1.60 3.37
C LEU A 94 14.75 1.63 3.22
N THR A 95 14.21 0.81 2.32
CA THR A 95 12.76 0.63 2.13
C THR A 95 12.12 0.17 3.43
N VAL A 96 12.64 -0.92 4.02
CA VAL A 96 12.12 -1.47 5.28
C VAL A 96 12.19 -0.43 6.40
N LEU A 97 13.29 0.29 6.55
CA LEU A 97 13.46 1.30 7.58
C LEU A 97 12.36 2.37 7.53
N VAL A 98 12.08 2.92 6.35
CA VAL A 98 11.02 3.92 6.19
C VAL A 98 9.63 3.29 6.35
N LEU A 99 9.41 2.08 5.84
CA LEU A 99 8.13 1.38 6.03
C LEU A 99 7.84 1.13 7.51
N VAL A 100 8.86 0.79 8.31
CA VAL A 100 8.75 0.62 9.76
C VAL A 100 8.36 1.93 10.44
N ASN A 101 9.00 3.04 10.05
CA ASN A 101 8.69 4.36 10.59
C ASN A 101 7.33 4.90 10.10
N TYR A 102 6.85 4.48 8.93
CA TYR A 102 5.58 4.93 8.37
C TYR A 102 4.35 4.38 9.11
N GLY A 103 4.51 3.30 9.89
CA GLY A 103 3.42 2.73 10.69
C GLY A 103 2.28 2.09 9.89
N SER A 104 2.32 2.12 8.54
CA SER A 104 1.31 1.45 7.70
C SER A 104 1.61 -0.04 7.59
N ARG A 105 1.12 -0.76 8.59
CA ARG A 105 1.13 -2.23 8.73
C ARG A 105 0.67 -2.94 7.46
N THR A 106 -0.34 -2.37 6.79
CA THR A 106 -0.95 -2.89 5.56
C THR A 106 -0.01 -2.85 4.35
N LEU A 107 0.88 -1.87 4.27
CA LEU A 107 1.90 -1.80 3.20
C LEU A 107 2.95 -2.90 3.38
N ILE A 108 3.43 -3.11 4.61
CA ILE A 108 4.38 -4.18 4.93
C ILE A 108 3.75 -5.54 4.65
N GLY A 109 2.52 -5.77 5.13
CA GLY A 109 1.78 -7.01 4.91
C GLY A 109 1.52 -7.29 3.42
N SER A 110 1.05 -6.29 2.66
CA SER A 110 0.80 -6.44 1.23
C SER A 110 2.08 -6.67 0.43
N PHE A 111 3.19 -6.00 0.78
CA PHE A 111 4.50 -6.24 0.17
C PHE A 111 4.94 -7.70 0.33
N PHE A 112 4.91 -8.24 1.55
CA PHE A 112 5.32 -9.63 1.79
C PHE A 112 4.37 -10.65 1.16
N LEU A 113 3.06 -10.44 1.27
CA LEU A 113 2.05 -11.32 0.67
C LEU A 113 2.21 -11.40 -0.85
N LEU A 114 2.43 -10.26 -1.51
CA LEU A 114 2.57 -10.21 -2.96
C LEU A 114 3.89 -10.83 -3.43
N LEU A 115 4.97 -10.68 -2.66
CA LEU A 115 6.22 -11.41 -2.93
C LEU A 115 6.02 -12.93 -2.83
N LEU A 116 5.26 -13.41 -1.84
CA LEU A 116 4.92 -14.83 -1.69
C LEU A 116 4.07 -15.34 -2.85
N ILE A 117 3.03 -14.59 -3.26
CA ILE A 117 2.17 -14.95 -4.40
C ILE A 117 3.01 -15.07 -5.69
N ALA A 118 3.87 -14.08 -5.96
CA ALA A 118 4.75 -14.11 -7.11
C ALA A 118 5.74 -15.27 -7.10
N TYR A 119 6.26 -15.64 -5.93
CA TYR A 119 7.11 -16.82 -5.77
C TYR A 119 6.36 -18.11 -6.17
N THR A 120 5.13 -18.27 -5.68
CA THR A 120 4.29 -19.44 -5.97
C THR A 120 3.93 -19.56 -7.45
N ILE A 121 3.57 -18.45 -8.11
CA ILE A 121 3.16 -18.47 -9.52
C ILE A 121 4.36 -18.73 -10.45
N ASN A 122 5.55 -18.19 -10.17
CA ASN A 122 6.64 -18.13 -11.15
C ASN A 122 7.92 -18.91 -10.77
N LYS A 123 7.98 -19.61 -9.62
CA LYS A 123 9.09 -20.50 -9.23
C LYS A 123 10.49 -19.88 -9.41
N PHE A 124 10.68 -18.75 -8.79
CA PHE A 124 11.86 -17.90 -8.95
C PHE A 124 13.18 -18.54 -8.44
N LYS A 125 14.30 -18.39 -9.18
CA LYS A 125 15.62 -18.99 -8.85
C LYS A 125 16.49 -18.13 -7.92
N LEU A 126 16.98 -18.75 -6.85
CA LEU A 126 18.08 -18.41 -5.92
C LEU A 126 18.05 -17.04 -5.21
N LEU A 127 17.99 -15.91 -5.92
CA LEU A 127 17.97 -14.57 -5.30
C LEU A 127 16.67 -14.34 -4.48
N GLN A 128 15.53 -14.90 -4.92
CA GLN A 128 14.30 -14.91 -4.12
C GLN A 128 14.33 -15.83 -2.91
N ALA A 129 15.06 -16.94 -2.97
CA ALA A 129 15.23 -17.79 -1.80
C ALA A 129 16.07 -17.04 -0.76
N THR A 130 17.09 -16.27 -1.17
CA THR A 130 17.90 -15.44 -0.29
C THR A 130 17.11 -14.27 0.30
N LEU A 131 16.28 -13.58 -0.50
CA LEU A 131 15.41 -12.52 0.01
C LEU A 131 14.31 -13.07 0.94
N MET A 132 13.70 -14.23 0.63
CA MET A 132 12.79 -14.91 1.56
C MET A 132 13.49 -15.35 2.84
N LEU A 133 14.73 -15.86 2.76
CA LEU A 133 15.53 -16.24 3.92
C LEU A 133 15.91 -15.04 4.79
N ILE A 134 16.24 -13.89 4.18
CA ILE A 134 16.53 -12.65 4.92
C ILE A 134 15.27 -12.15 5.63
N VAL A 135 14.12 -12.20 4.96
CA VAL A 135 12.82 -11.84 5.55
C VAL A 135 12.46 -12.81 6.68
N LEU A 136 12.58 -14.12 6.46
CA LEU A 136 12.32 -15.14 7.49
C LEU A 136 13.29 -15.04 8.66
N ALA A 137 14.57 -14.74 8.42
CA ALA A 137 15.57 -14.51 9.46
C ALA A 137 15.28 -13.24 10.26
N SER A 138 14.83 -12.16 9.61
CA SER A 138 14.39 -10.95 10.33
C SER A 138 13.15 -11.21 11.19
N LEU A 139 12.24 -12.07 10.73
CA LEU A 139 11.09 -12.55 11.49
C LEU A 139 11.51 -13.45 12.66
N LEU A 140 12.47 -14.35 12.48
CA LEU A 140 13.00 -15.24 13.54
C LEU A 140 13.82 -14.51 14.60
N ILE A 141 14.54 -13.45 14.21
CA ILE A 141 15.20 -12.54 15.16
C ILE A 141 14.14 -11.79 15.97
N ALA A 142 13.06 -11.31 15.35
CA ALA A 142 11.94 -10.71 16.07
C ALA A 142 11.23 -11.70 17.02
N VAL A 143 11.15 -12.99 16.65
CA VAL A 143 10.59 -14.07 17.48
C VAL A 143 11.49 -14.45 18.66
N ASN A 144 12.82 -14.45 18.52
CA ASN A 144 13.73 -14.72 19.65
C ASN A 144 13.77 -13.59 20.70
N ILE A 145 13.21 -12.42 20.39
CA ILE A 145 12.99 -11.36 21.39
C ILE A 145 11.73 -11.68 22.23
N TYR A 146 10.82 -12.55 21.76
CA TYR A 146 9.58 -12.93 22.47
C TYR A 146 9.84 -13.68 23.79
N ASP A 147 11.00 -14.32 23.93
CA ASP A 147 11.40 -15.03 25.16
C ASP A 147 12.08 -14.13 26.20
N LEU A 148 12.15 -12.81 25.99
CA LEU A 148 12.56 -11.88 27.05
C LEU A 148 11.37 -11.59 27.97
N PRO A 149 11.36 -12.15 29.19
CA PRO A 149 10.25 -12.00 30.13
C PRO A 149 10.44 -10.66 30.84
N THR A 150 10.12 -9.58 30.14
CA THR A 150 9.79 -8.21 30.60
C THR A 150 9.94 -7.29 29.38
N PHE A 151 8.95 -7.31 28.47
CA PHE A 151 8.86 -6.26 27.46
C PHE A 151 8.54 -4.95 28.17
N ASP A 152 9.58 -4.16 28.37
CA ASP A 152 9.48 -2.82 28.90
C ASP A 152 8.60 -1.97 27.95
N THR A 153 7.86 -1.04 28.54
CA THR A 153 6.80 -0.21 27.93
C THR A 153 7.24 0.65 26.74
N ASP A 154 8.53 0.65 26.40
CA ASP A 154 9.12 1.45 25.32
C ASP A 154 9.06 0.78 23.95
N LEU A 155 9.07 -0.57 23.86
CA LEU A 155 9.03 -1.26 22.55
C LEU A 155 7.61 -1.33 21.95
N SER A 156 6.57 -1.26 22.79
CA SER A 156 5.18 -1.18 22.33
C SER A 156 4.87 0.12 21.58
N ARG A 157 5.73 1.14 21.68
CA ARG A 157 5.64 2.39 20.91
C ARG A 157 5.88 2.17 19.41
N TYR A 158 6.55 1.08 19.03
CA TYR A 158 6.79 0.76 17.63
C TYR A 158 5.61 -0.06 17.07
N LYS A 159 4.73 0.61 16.30
CA LYS A 159 3.50 0.02 15.72
C LYS A 159 3.74 -1.25 14.89
N VAL A 160 4.94 -1.41 14.32
CA VAL A 160 5.33 -2.59 13.53
C VAL A 160 5.73 -3.78 14.42
N VAL A 161 6.35 -3.53 15.57
CA VAL A 161 6.66 -4.58 16.55
C VAL A 161 5.36 -5.16 17.12
N VAL A 162 4.42 -4.28 17.48
CA VAL A 162 3.06 -4.67 17.90
C VAL A 162 2.34 -5.45 16.79
N PHE A 163 2.46 -5.03 15.54
CA PHE A 163 1.90 -5.75 14.39
C PHE A 163 2.43 -7.19 14.28
N PHE A 164 3.74 -7.38 14.36
CA PHE A 164 4.33 -8.72 14.28
C PHE A 164 3.89 -9.61 15.43
N PHE A 165 3.85 -9.09 16.66
CA PHE A 165 3.35 -9.84 17.81
C PHE A 165 1.86 -10.20 17.67
N ASN A 166 1.03 -9.29 17.14
CA ASN A 166 -0.38 -9.60 16.88
C ASN A 166 -0.54 -10.68 15.80
N VAL A 167 0.27 -10.66 14.74
CA VAL A 167 0.28 -11.71 13.70
C VAL A 167 0.78 -13.05 14.25
N LEU A 168 1.74 -13.05 15.17
CA LEU A 168 2.22 -14.28 15.81
C LEU A 168 1.18 -14.85 16.78
N ASN A 169 0.53 -13.99 17.58
CA ASN A 169 -0.58 -14.39 18.45
C ASN A 169 -1.79 -14.92 17.65
N PHE A 170 -2.01 -14.39 16.44
CA PHE A 170 -3.02 -14.91 15.51
C PHE A 170 -2.79 -16.37 15.12
N ILE A 171 -1.54 -16.75 14.82
CA ILE A 171 -1.20 -18.15 14.50
C ILE A 171 -1.55 -19.09 15.67
N GLY A 172 -1.50 -18.58 16.91
CA GLY A 172 -1.86 -19.32 18.12
C GLY A 172 -3.36 -19.40 18.43
N ASN A 173 -4.15 -18.37 18.09
CA ASN A 173 -5.52 -18.21 18.59
C ASN A 173 -6.64 -18.37 17.54
N LEU A 174 -6.32 -18.60 16.26
CA LEU A 174 -7.27 -18.84 15.16
C LEU A 174 -8.36 -17.77 14.90
N ASP A 175 -8.36 -16.62 15.57
CA ASP A 175 -9.29 -15.51 15.31
C ASP A 175 -8.77 -14.56 14.22
N PHE A 176 -9.05 -14.91 12.97
CA PHE A 176 -8.61 -14.14 11.80
C PHE A 176 -9.23 -12.76 11.72
N LEU A 177 -10.53 -12.64 12.01
CA LEU A 177 -11.24 -11.36 11.88
C LEU A 177 -10.84 -10.39 12.99
N GLY A 178 -10.73 -10.84 14.25
CA GLY A 178 -10.24 -10.00 15.34
C GLY A 178 -8.79 -9.56 15.11
N THR A 179 -7.98 -10.41 14.46
CA THR A 179 -6.63 -10.01 14.05
C THR A 179 -6.68 -8.90 13.01
N LEU A 180 -7.43 -9.04 11.91
CA LEU A 180 -7.54 -7.98 10.91
C LEU A 180 -8.00 -6.63 11.50
N GLN A 181 -8.97 -6.68 12.42
CA GLN A 181 -9.48 -5.51 13.12
C GLN A 181 -8.42 -4.83 14.00
N THR A 182 -7.58 -5.61 14.70
CA THR A 182 -6.50 -5.06 15.55
C THR A 182 -5.31 -4.55 14.74
N LEU A 183 -5.10 -5.07 13.52
CA LEU A 183 -4.00 -4.62 12.66
C LEU A 183 -4.25 -3.23 12.07
N ASP A 184 -5.44 -2.97 11.51
CA ASP A 184 -5.80 -1.66 10.96
C ASP A 184 -7.31 -1.44 11.10
N LEU A 185 -7.71 -0.88 12.25
CA LEU A 185 -9.12 -0.69 12.59
C LEU A 185 -9.83 0.24 11.60
N VAL A 186 -9.15 1.30 11.11
CA VAL A 186 -9.74 2.27 10.19
C VAL A 186 -10.09 1.59 8.86
N ARG A 187 -9.12 0.91 8.25
CA ARG A 187 -9.37 0.18 6.99
C ARG A 187 -10.40 -0.92 7.19
N PHE A 188 -10.35 -1.65 8.30
CA PHE A 188 -11.33 -2.69 8.58
C PHE A 188 -12.75 -2.12 8.67
N SER A 189 -12.95 -1.01 9.37
CA SER A 189 -14.23 -0.30 9.44
C SER A 189 -14.68 0.23 8.08
N GLU A 190 -13.78 0.82 7.28
CA GLU A 190 -14.11 1.24 5.91
C GLU A 190 -14.58 0.07 5.03
N ASN A 191 -13.92 -1.08 5.15
CA ASN A 191 -14.28 -2.29 4.42
C ASN A 191 -15.68 -2.78 4.82
N GLN A 192 -15.97 -2.82 6.13
CA GLN A 192 -17.30 -3.17 6.62
C GLN A 192 -18.37 -2.22 6.09
N LEU A 193 -18.12 -0.91 6.16
CA LEU A 193 -19.03 0.11 5.61
C LEU A 193 -19.22 -0.07 4.10
N PHE A 194 -18.13 -0.27 3.36
CA PHE A 194 -18.17 -0.46 1.92
C PHE A 194 -19.04 -1.66 1.50
N PHE A 195 -18.87 -2.81 2.16
CA PHE A 195 -19.58 -4.06 1.84
C PHE A 195 -20.97 -4.17 2.46
N SER A 196 -21.33 -3.28 3.41
CA SER A 196 -22.69 -3.19 3.96
C SER A 196 -23.68 -2.49 3.02
N ARG A 197 -23.18 -1.81 1.97
CA ARG A 197 -24.00 -1.14 0.96
C ARG A 197 -24.76 -2.13 0.09
N PRO A 198 -25.83 -1.70 -0.61
CA PRO A 198 -26.56 -2.55 -1.55
C PRO A 198 -25.64 -3.19 -2.58
N PHE A 199 -25.87 -4.47 -2.89
CA PHE A 199 -25.01 -5.24 -3.81
C PHE A 199 -24.76 -4.54 -5.15
N PHE A 200 -25.78 -3.93 -5.75
CA PHE A 200 -25.63 -3.20 -7.01
C PHE A 200 -24.69 -2.00 -6.90
N GLU A 201 -24.77 -1.24 -5.80
CA GLU A 201 -23.87 -0.11 -5.55
C GLU A 201 -22.43 -0.56 -5.27
N VAL A 202 -22.25 -1.74 -4.67
CA VAL A 202 -20.91 -2.32 -4.49
C VAL A 202 -20.31 -2.70 -5.84
N ILE A 203 -21.08 -3.37 -6.70
CA ILE A 203 -20.56 -3.88 -7.98
C ILE A 203 -20.31 -2.75 -9.00
N PHE A 204 -21.26 -1.83 -9.14
CA PHE A 204 -21.26 -0.79 -10.18
C PHE A 204 -20.83 0.60 -9.68
N GLY A 205 -20.73 0.78 -8.36
CA GLY A 205 -20.39 2.05 -7.75
C GLY A 205 -21.62 2.92 -7.50
N SER A 206 -21.42 3.94 -6.68
CA SER A 206 -22.39 4.97 -6.32
C SER A 206 -22.25 6.24 -7.18
N GLY A 207 -21.23 6.31 -8.06
CA GLY A 207 -20.99 7.41 -8.99
C GLY A 207 -19.85 8.35 -8.57
N LEU A 208 -19.44 9.22 -9.49
CA LEU A 208 -18.34 10.17 -9.26
C LEU A 208 -18.68 11.17 -8.15
N GLY A 209 -17.71 11.52 -7.30
CA GLY A 209 -17.90 12.46 -6.19
C GLY A 209 -18.67 11.89 -5.00
N SER A 210 -19.03 10.59 -5.00
CA SER A 210 -19.77 9.98 -3.90
C SER A 210 -18.90 9.75 -2.67
N GLY A 211 -19.49 10.00 -1.49
CA GLY A 211 -18.91 9.66 -0.17
C GLY A 211 -19.50 8.38 0.45
N LEU A 212 -18.78 7.83 1.44
CA LEU A 212 -19.19 6.69 2.25
C LEU A 212 -19.78 7.16 3.57
N VAL A 213 -20.94 6.63 3.95
CA VAL A 213 -21.67 7.05 5.16
C VAL A 213 -21.46 6.03 6.27
N ASP A 214 -20.99 6.49 7.44
CA ASP A 214 -20.91 5.67 8.64
C ASP A 214 -22.26 5.63 9.38
N THR A 215 -23.14 4.77 8.91
CA THR A 215 -24.46 4.56 9.54
C THR A 215 -24.40 3.74 10.83
N GLN A 216 -23.25 3.11 11.13
CA GLN A 216 -23.08 2.13 12.20
C GLN A 216 -22.17 2.64 13.33
N GLY A 217 -21.58 3.83 13.18
CA GLY A 217 -20.61 4.39 14.13
C GLY A 217 -19.28 3.64 14.13
N LEU A 218 -18.94 2.92 13.06
CA LEU A 218 -17.72 2.11 12.97
C LEU A 218 -16.44 2.93 12.90
N LEU A 219 -16.53 4.21 12.51
CA LEU A 219 -15.42 5.17 12.46
C LEU A 219 -15.50 6.21 13.59
N GLY A 220 -16.43 6.05 14.55
CA GLY A 220 -16.62 7.00 15.66
C GLY A 220 -15.44 7.08 16.65
N PHE A 221 -14.45 6.19 16.53
CA PHE A 221 -13.22 6.23 17.32
C PHE A 221 -12.17 7.19 16.73
N VAL A 222 -12.32 7.63 15.48
CA VAL A 222 -11.36 8.50 14.79
C VAL A 222 -11.52 9.94 15.30
N GLY A 223 -10.45 10.50 15.85
CA GLY A 223 -10.46 11.85 16.43
C GLY A 223 -10.07 12.94 15.44
N TYR A 224 -10.32 14.21 15.81
CA TYR A 224 -9.91 15.38 15.01
C TYR A 224 -8.39 15.51 14.78
N TYR A 225 -7.59 14.85 15.62
CA TYR A 225 -6.14 14.83 15.51
C TYR A 225 -5.63 13.68 14.64
N ASP A 226 -6.51 12.77 14.23
CA ASP A 226 -6.22 11.74 13.25
C ASP A 226 -6.39 12.35 11.85
N THR A 227 -5.27 12.63 11.18
CA THR A 227 -5.18 13.52 10.01
C THR A 227 -5.82 13.01 8.72
N ALA A 228 -6.48 11.85 8.75
CA ALA A 228 -7.00 11.22 7.55
C ALA A 228 -8.31 11.85 7.05
N TYR A 229 -9.11 12.45 7.95
CA TYR A 229 -10.41 13.03 7.62
C TYR A 229 -10.51 14.48 8.06
N SER A 230 -11.28 15.28 7.31
CA SER A 230 -11.56 16.66 7.68
C SER A 230 -12.50 16.73 8.89
N ALA A 231 -12.51 17.89 9.57
CA ALA A 231 -13.45 18.12 10.66
C ALA A 231 -14.91 18.03 10.18
N GLU A 232 -15.19 18.42 8.93
CA GLU A 232 -16.52 18.27 8.32
C GLU A 232 -16.89 16.80 8.09
N GLU A 233 -15.96 15.96 7.63
CA GLU A 233 -16.19 14.51 7.44
C GLU A 233 -16.49 13.83 8.77
N LEU A 234 -15.70 14.12 9.82
CA LEU A 234 -15.89 13.57 11.16
C LEU A 234 -17.24 14.00 11.78
N ASN A 235 -17.64 15.26 11.61
CA ASN A 235 -18.91 15.76 12.14
C ASN A 235 -20.13 15.24 11.39
N SER A 236 -20.01 15.06 10.07
CA SER A 236 -21.12 14.60 9.24
C SER A 236 -21.28 13.08 9.22
N GLY A 237 -20.23 12.33 9.57
CA GLY A 237 -20.17 10.87 9.40
C GLY A 237 -20.13 10.45 7.92
N VAL A 238 -19.70 11.36 7.03
CA VAL A 238 -19.61 11.12 5.59
C VAL A 238 -18.17 11.34 5.15
N TYR A 239 -17.58 10.30 4.55
CA TYR A 239 -16.15 10.24 4.25
C TYR A 239 -15.90 10.16 2.73
N PHE A 240 -14.98 10.97 2.23
CA PHE A 240 -14.62 11.09 0.81
C PHE A 240 -13.18 10.67 0.51
N GLY A 241 -12.29 10.64 1.51
CA GLY A 241 -10.92 10.15 1.38
C GLY A 241 -10.73 8.78 2.03
N LEU A 242 -11.05 7.69 1.32
CA LEU A 242 -10.91 6.33 1.87
C LEU A 242 -9.49 5.77 1.64
N HIS A 243 -9.03 4.90 2.53
CA HIS A 243 -7.63 4.48 2.58
C HIS A 243 -7.28 3.37 1.59
N ASP A 244 -8.22 2.47 1.29
CA ASP A 244 -7.98 1.37 0.37
C ASP A 244 -8.42 1.72 -1.05
N PHE A 245 -7.60 1.37 -2.05
CA PHE A 245 -7.93 1.59 -3.46
C PHE A 245 -9.30 1.03 -3.84
N TRP A 246 -9.66 -0.15 -3.31
CA TRP A 246 -10.91 -0.77 -3.67
C TRP A 246 -12.12 -0.16 -2.95
N THR A 247 -11.95 0.40 -1.74
CA THR A 247 -13.03 1.11 -1.07
C THR A 247 -13.21 2.48 -1.71
N ASP A 248 -12.12 3.21 -1.92
CA ASP A 248 -12.09 4.55 -2.50
C ASP A 248 -12.54 4.55 -3.97
N PHE A 249 -11.83 3.82 -4.83
CA PHE A 249 -12.14 3.75 -6.26
C PHE A 249 -13.39 2.92 -6.54
N GLY A 250 -13.58 1.82 -5.81
CA GLY A 250 -14.77 0.98 -5.98
C GLY A 250 -16.06 1.67 -5.54
N LEU A 251 -16.00 2.65 -4.62
CA LEU A 251 -17.15 3.44 -4.23
C LEU A 251 -17.69 4.23 -5.42
N ARG A 252 -16.82 4.82 -6.25
CA ARG A 252 -17.26 5.65 -7.39
C ARG A 252 -17.43 4.89 -8.70
N PHE A 253 -16.51 3.98 -9.00
CA PHE A 253 -16.43 3.28 -10.29
C PHE A 253 -16.91 1.83 -10.23
N GLY A 254 -17.24 1.32 -9.04
CA GLY A 254 -17.67 -0.05 -8.82
C GLY A 254 -16.53 -1.03 -8.59
N PHE A 255 -16.79 -2.01 -7.73
CA PHE A 255 -15.84 -3.06 -7.40
C PHE A 255 -15.48 -3.93 -8.61
N LEU A 256 -16.38 -4.07 -9.59
CA LEU A 256 -16.07 -4.74 -10.85
C LEU A 256 -14.91 -4.05 -11.59
N THR A 257 -14.92 -2.72 -11.64
CA THR A 257 -13.85 -1.94 -12.28
C THR A 257 -12.53 -2.13 -11.54
N VAL A 258 -12.55 -2.17 -10.20
CA VAL A 258 -11.38 -2.46 -9.37
C VAL A 258 -10.79 -3.83 -9.70
N ILE A 259 -11.63 -4.87 -9.79
CA ILE A 259 -11.20 -6.22 -10.15
C ILE A 259 -10.56 -6.23 -11.54
N LEU A 260 -11.22 -5.61 -12.54
CA LEU A 260 -10.71 -5.56 -13.91
C LEU A 260 -9.37 -4.83 -13.99
N LEU A 261 -9.23 -3.67 -13.34
CA LEU A 261 -7.98 -2.93 -13.29
C LEU A 261 -6.87 -3.75 -12.63
N THR A 262 -7.17 -4.36 -11.48
CA THR A 262 -6.20 -5.22 -10.77
C THR A 262 -5.79 -6.40 -11.64
N TYR A 263 -6.73 -7.00 -12.37
CA TYR A 263 -6.43 -8.08 -13.29
C TYR A 263 -5.52 -7.63 -14.44
N PHE A 264 -5.89 -6.59 -15.19
CA PHE A 264 -5.16 -6.15 -16.37
C PHE A 264 -3.77 -5.59 -16.05
N VAL A 265 -3.68 -4.84 -14.95
CA VAL A 265 -2.44 -4.18 -14.56
C VAL A 265 -1.54 -5.16 -13.80
N SER A 266 -2.06 -5.96 -12.87
CA SER A 266 -1.24 -6.83 -12.01
C SER A 266 -1.29 -8.31 -12.40
N ILE A 267 -2.42 -8.99 -12.23
CA ILE A 267 -2.52 -10.45 -12.33
C ILE A 267 -2.11 -10.95 -13.71
N LYS A 268 -2.61 -10.30 -14.77
CA LYS A 268 -2.26 -10.62 -16.17
C LYS A 268 -0.75 -10.58 -16.40
N GLN A 269 -0.02 -9.65 -15.78
CA GLN A 269 1.44 -9.59 -15.90
C GLN A 269 2.12 -10.79 -15.25
N MET A 270 1.67 -11.21 -14.07
CA MET A 270 2.19 -12.41 -13.40
C MET A 270 1.98 -13.67 -14.27
N LEU A 271 0.77 -13.81 -14.82
CA LEU A 271 0.40 -14.91 -15.73
C LEU A 271 1.22 -14.92 -17.02
N LEU A 272 1.62 -13.75 -17.53
CA LEU A 272 2.48 -13.59 -18.70
C LEU A 272 3.98 -13.82 -18.38
N GLY A 273 4.32 -14.36 -17.21
CA GLY A 273 5.71 -14.60 -16.81
C GLY A 273 6.44 -13.36 -16.32
N ARG A 274 5.70 -12.30 -15.96
CA ARG A 274 6.24 -11.02 -15.47
C ARG A 274 5.78 -10.73 -14.03
N PRO A 275 6.10 -11.62 -13.07
CA PRO A 275 5.62 -11.54 -11.69
C PRO A 275 5.97 -10.22 -11.01
N VAL A 276 7.17 -9.73 -11.29
CA VAL A 276 7.74 -8.49 -10.75
C VAL A 276 6.84 -7.31 -11.04
N CYS A 277 6.46 -7.15 -12.31
CA CYS A 277 5.60 -6.06 -12.76
C CYS A 277 4.25 -6.18 -12.05
N GLY A 278 3.71 -7.39 -12.00
CA GLY A 278 2.44 -7.66 -11.33
C GLY A 278 2.47 -7.23 -9.85
N VAL A 279 3.48 -7.67 -9.10
CA VAL A 279 3.66 -7.34 -7.69
C VAL A 279 3.78 -5.83 -7.50
N LEU A 280 4.67 -5.20 -8.28
CA LEU A 280 4.89 -3.77 -8.20
C LEU A 280 3.59 -2.99 -8.43
N PHE A 281 2.89 -3.29 -9.52
CA PHE A 281 1.66 -2.59 -9.84
C PHE A 281 0.57 -2.83 -8.80
N CYS A 282 0.49 -4.03 -8.25
CA CYS A 282 -0.44 -4.33 -7.16
C CYS A 282 -0.12 -3.50 -5.91
N ILE A 283 1.16 -3.42 -5.50
CA ILE A 283 1.57 -2.60 -4.36
C ILE A 283 1.22 -1.12 -4.60
N LEU A 284 1.49 -0.60 -5.79
CA LEU A 284 1.18 0.78 -6.14
C LEU A 284 -0.33 1.04 -6.14
N LEU A 285 -1.13 0.13 -6.68
CA LEU A 285 -2.59 0.21 -6.59
C LEU A 285 -3.05 0.22 -5.13
N LEU A 286 -2.63 -0.76 -4.32
CA LEU A 286 -3.12 -0.91 -2.95
C LEU A 286 -2.64 0.20 -1.99
N ASN A 287 -1.45 0.76 -2.21
CA ASN A 287 -0.79 1.61 -1.21
C ASN A 287 -0.49 3.03 -1.68
N ALA A 288 -0.58 3.35 -2.98
CA ALA A 288 -0.35 4.71 -3.46
C ALA A 288 -1.64 5.35 -4.00
N PHE A 289 -2.60 4.56 -4.44
CA PHE A 289 -3.71 5.05 -5.24
C PHE A 289 -4.72 5.95 -4.50
N PHE A 290 -4.73 5.96 -3.17
CA PHE A 290 -5.65 6.77 -2.37
C PHE A 290 -5.39 8.30 -2.46
N SER A 291 -4.30 8.74 -3.11
CA SER A 291 -4.07 10.17 -3.40
C SER A 291 -3.86 10.44 -4.89
N THR A 292 -4.14 11.68 -5.31
CA THR A 292 -3.86 12.16 -6.67
C THR A 292 -2.42 11.97 -7.10
N ALA A 293 -1.47 12.25 -6.21
CA ALA A 293 -0.05 12.10 -6.51
C ALA A 293 0.32 10.63 -6.76
N GLY A 294 -0.22 9.72 -5.93
CA GLY A 294 0.00 8.28 -6.10
C GLY A 294 -0.75 7.68 -7.29
N MET A 295 -1.91 8.22 -7.67
CA MET A 295 -2.60 7.87 -8.93
C MET A 295 -1.78 8.25 -10.16
N ILE A 296 -1.33 9.51 -10.25
CA ILE A 296 -0.44 9.99 -11.32
C ILE A 296 0.79 9.08 -11.40
N PHE A 297 1.41 8.82 -10.26
CA PHE A 297 2.62 8.01 -10.21
C PHE A 297 2.39 6.58 -10.68
N THR A 298 1.36 5.91 -10.16
CA THR A 298 0.98 4.55 -10.57
C THR A 298 0.79 4.48 -12.08
N ALA A 299 0.11 5.46 -12.66
CA ALA A 299 -0.10 5.57 -14.10
C ALA A 299 1.19 5.80 -14.89
N LEU A 300 2.09 6.66 -14.43
CA LEU A 300 3.41 6.86 -15.06
C LEU A 300 4.23 5.56 -15.04
N ILE A 301 4.27 4.87 -13.90
CA ILE A 301 4.99 3.60 -13.80
C ILE A 301 4.37 2.56 -14.74
N ILE A 302 3.04 2.43 -14.81
CA ILE A 302 2.38 1.55 -15.78
C ILE A 302 2.76 1.89 -17.22
N LYS A 303 2.78 3.19 -17.55
CA LYS A 303 3.07 3.69 -18.90
C LYS A 303 4.50 3.42 -19.35
N PHE A 304 5.47 3.63 -18.46
CA PHE A 304 6.91 3.52 -18.75
C PHE A 304 7.50 2.16 -18.40
N TYR A 305 6.72 1.24 -17.83
CA TYR A 305 7.21 -0.10 -17.55
C TYR A 305 7.43 -0.87 -18.86
N PRO A 306 8.64 -1.40 -19.10
CA PRO A 306 8.96 -2.09 -20.35
C PRO A 306 8.02 -3.27 -20.61
N THR A 307 7.44 -3.31 -21.80
CA THR A 307 6.55 -4.39 -22.25
C THR A 307 7.27 -5.64 -22.70
N GLU A 308 8.60 -5.63 -22.81
CA GLU A 308 9.41 -6.81 -23.07
C GLU A 308 10.60 -6.80 -22.11
N MET A 309 10.73 -7.84 -21.28
CA MET A 309 12.02 -8.10 -20.65
C MET A 309 12.84 -8.79 -21.71
N HIS A 310 13.81 -8.09 -22.33
CA HIS A 310 14.80 -8.75 -23.17
C HIS A 310 15.39 -9.91 -22.36
N SER A 311 15.18 -11.13 -22.85
CA SER A 311 15.73 -12.33 -22.26
C SER A 311 17.25 -12.28 -22.40
N THR A 312 17.91 -11.72 -21.39
CA THR A 312 19.34 -11.86 -21.15
C THR A 312 19.57 -13.03 -20.21
#